data_AF-A0A1G5QYJ0-F1
#
_entry.id   AF-A0A1G5QYJ0-F1
#
_cell.length_a   1.000
_cell.length_b   1.000
_cell.length_c   1.000
_cell.angle_alpha   90.00
_cell.angle_beta   90.00
_cell.angle_gamma   90.00
#
_symmetry.space_group_name_H-M   'P 1'
#
loop_
_entity.id
_entity.type
_entity.pdbx_description
1 polymer ?
#
loop_
_entity_poly.entity_id
_entity_poly.type
_entity_poly.pdbx_seq_one_letter_code
_entity_poly.pdbx_strand_id
1 'polypeptide(L)'
;MELIEVYRDMASSILEVHLSAVNNRLSEAMRVLTVIATLFVPLTFIAGVYGMNFHNPESPWAMPELYWYYGYPVVLVIMLFVAGGMLLYFRRKGWLSRE
;
A
#
# COMPACT_ATOMS: atom_id res chain seq x y z
N MET A 1 -19.02 -47.53 -16.10
CA MET A 1 -19.20 -46.11 -16.43
C MET A 1 -18.96 -45.22 -15.22
N GLU A 2 -19.52 -45.55 -14.05
CA GLU A 2 -19.31 -44.79 -12.79
C GLU A 2 -17.84 -44.50 -12.43
N LEU A 3 -16.93 -45.46 -12.58
CA LEU A 3 -15.49 -45.23 -12.30
C LEU A 3 -14.91 -44.10 -13.16
N ILE A 4 -15.28 -44.01 -14.43
CA ILE A 4 -14.79 -42.95 -15.35
C ILE A 4 -15.35 -41.58 -14.93
N GLU A 5 -16.59 -41.56 -14.45
CA GLU A 5 -17.24 -40.35 -13.95
C GLU A 5 -16.57 -39.88 -12.65
N VAL A 6 -16.29 -40.80 -11.72
CA VAL A 6 -15.52 -40.53 -10.50
C VAL A 6 -14.11 -39.99 -10.83
N TYR A 7 -13.40 -40.59 -11.79
CA TYR A 7 -12.08 -40.08 -12.20
C TYR A 7 -12.17 -38.68 -12.82
N ARG A 8 -13.22 -38.39 -13.59
CA ARG A 8 -13.47 -37.06 -14.18
C ARG A 8 -13.77 -36.01 -13.11
N ASP A 9 -14.57 -36.37 -12.12
CA ASP A 9 -14.91 -35.48 -11.00
C ASP A 9 -13.68 -35.22 -10.12
N MET A 10 -12.88 -36.25 -9.84
CA MET A 10 -11.61 -36.09 -9.12
C MET A 10 -10.63 -35.20 -9.89
N ALA A 11 -10.50 -35.37 -11.20
CA ALA A 11 -9.63 -34.52 -12.02
C ALA A 11 -10.07 -33.05 -12.01
N SER A 12 -11.39 -32.81 -12.11
CA SER A 12 -11.97 -31.46 -12.04
C SER A 12 -11.74 -30.85 -10.65
N SER A 13 -11.95 -31.61 -9.58
CA SER A 13 -11.73 -31.16 -8.21
C SER A 13 -10.27 -30.78 -7.95
N ILE A 14 -9.31 -31.57 -8.45
CA ILE A 14 -7.88 -31.25 -8.35
C ILE A 14 -7.54 -29.94 -9.09
N LEU A 15 -8.11 -29.74 -10.28
CA LEU A 15 -7.93 -28.50 -11.04
C LEU A 15 -8.49 -27.30 -10.28
N GLU A 16 -9.68 -27.42 -9.69
CA GLU A 16 -10.29 -26.37 -8.87
C GLU A 16 -9.41 -26.02 -7.66
N VAL A 17 -8.89 -27.02 -6.95
CA VAL A 17 -7.96 -26.82 -5.82
C VAL A 17 -6.67 -26.14 -6.30
N HIS A 18 -6.14 -26.54 -7.46
CA HIS A 18 -4.94 -25.91 -8.03
C HIS A 18 -5.18 -24.43 -8.36
N LEU A 19 -6.28 -24.13 -9.05
CA LEU A 19 -6.67 -22.75 -9.38
C LEU A 19 -6.90 -21.92 -8.11
N SER A 20 -7.55 -22.50 -7.10
CA SER A 20 -7.73 -21.86 -5.79
C SER A 20 -6.39 -21.53 -5.12
N ALA A 21 -5.44 -22.47 -5.12
CA ALA A 21 -4.11 -22.25 -4.59
C ALA A 21 -3.34 -21.15 -5.34
N VAL A 22 -3.46 -21.10 -6.67
CA VAL A 22 -2.85 -20.03 -7.49
C VAL A 22 -3.48 -18.68 -7.18
N ASN A 23 -4.81 -18.60 -7.10
CA ASN A 23 -5.52 -17.37 -6.77
C ASN A 23 -5.19 -16.86 -5.36
N ASN A 24 -5.00 -17.76 -4.39
CA ASN A 24 -4.56 -17.39 -3.05
C ASN A 24 -3.17 -16.75 -3.08
N ARG A 25 -2.22 -17.32 -3.83
CA ARG A 25 -0.87 -16.74 -4.00
C ARG A 25 -0.92 -15.37 -4.69
N LEU A 26 -1.75 -15.22 -5.72
CA LEU A 26 -1.95 -13.95 -6.40
C LEU A 26 -2.55 -12.89 -5.47
N SER A 27 -3.54 -13.28 -4.67
CA SER A 27 -4.18 -12.40 -3.68
C SER A 27 -3.19 -11.96 -2.61
N GLU A 28 -2.30 -12.85 -2.16
CA GLU A 28 -1.22 -12.53 -1.22
C GLU A 28 -0.22 -11.54 -1.84
N ALA A 29 0.24 -11.81 -3.08
CA ALA A 29 1.15 -10.91 -3.77
C ALA A 29 0.55 -9.50 -3.97
N MET A 30 -0.71 -9.43 -4.40
CA MET A 30 -1.44 -8.17 -4.55
C MET A 30 -1.61 -7.45 -3.21
N ARG A 31 -1.86 -8.18 -2.12
CA ARG A 31 -1.93 -7.60 -0.76
C ARG A 31 -0.60 -6.95 -0.38
N VAL A 32 0.52 -7.64 -0.58
CA VAL A 32 1.86 -7.10 -0.29
C VAL A 32 2.13 -5.84 -1.11
N LEU A 33 1.89 -5.89 -2.43
CA LEU A 33 2.08 -4.72 -3.30
C LEU A 33 1.21 -3.53 -2.89
N THR A 34 -0.06 -3.78 -2.53
CA THR A 34 -1.00 -2.74 -2.09
C THR A 34 -0.55 -2.09 -0.80
N VAL A 35 -0.06 -2.87 0.18
CA VAL A 35 0.47 -2.34 1.44
C VAL A 35 1.68 -1.44 1.19
N ILE A 36 2.61 -1.88 0.33
CA ILE A 36 3.77 -1.08 -0.06
C ILE A 36 3.31 0.22 -0.75
N ALA A 37 2.45 0.12 -1.77
CA ALA A 37 1.97 1.28 -2.52
C ALA A 37 1.23 2.28 -1.64
N THR A 38 0.32 1.83 -0.77
CA THR A 38 -0.45 2.70 0.13
C THR A 38 0.43 3.43 1.14
N LEU A 39 1.56 2.85 1.57
CA LEU A 39 2.56 3.56 2.39
C LEU A 39 3.30 4.63 1.59
N PHE A 40 3.73 4.29 0.37
CA PHE A 40 4.55 5.20 -0.44
C PHE A 40 3.76 6.33 -1.11
N VAL A 41 2.52 6.11 -1.53
CA VAL A 41 1.71 7.13 -2.24
C VAL A 41 1.58 8.46 -1.46
N PRO A 42 1.12 8.49 -0.20
CA PRO A 42 1.00 9.74 0.55
C PRO A 42 2.37 10.36 0.87
N LEU A 43 3.38 9.54 1.15
CA LEU A 43 4.74 10.02 1.41
C LEU A 43 5.34 10.70 0.18
N THR A 44 5.22 10.06 -0.99
CA THR A 44 5.68 10.60 -2.27
C THR A 44 4.86 11.82 -2.68
N PHE A 45 3.56 11.87 -2.37
CA PHE A 45 2.75 13.07 -2.61
C PHE A 45 3.26 14.27 -1.81
N ILE A 46 3.51 14.09 -0.50
CA ILE A 46 4.05 15.17 0.35
C ILE A 46 5.45 15.55 -0.12
N ALA A 47 6.33 14.57 -0.38
CA ALA A 47 7.68 14.83 -0.90
C ALA A 47 7.66 15.52 -2.27
N GLY A 48 6.69 15.18 -3.12
CA GLY A 48 6.47 15.81 -4.42
C GLY A 48 6.05 17.27 -4.26
N VAL A 49 5.03 17.54 -3.44
CA VAL A 49 4.57 18.92 -3.14
C VAL A 49 5.72 19.75 -2.55
N TYR A 50 6.47 19.22 -1.58
CA TYR A 50 7.59 19.95 -0.97
C TYR A 50 8.85 20.01 -1.84
N GLY A 51 9.00 19.12 -2.82
CA GLY A 51 10.07 19.13 -3.83
C GLY A 51 9.79 20.06 -5.00
N MET A 52 8.59 20.61 -5.12
CA MET A 52 8.29 21.66 -6.09
C MET A 52 9.02 22.95 -5.70
N ASN A 53 9.73 23.55 -6.65
CA ASN A 53 10.52 24.77 -6.46
C ASN A 53 9.63 25.99 -6.18
N PHE A 54 9.07 26.12 -4.98
CA PHE A 54 8.33 27.30 -4.52
C PHE A 54 9.27 28.45 -4.10
N HIS A 55 10.30 28.70 -4.89
CA HIS A 55 11.36 29.67 -4.63
C HIS A 55 11.01 31.08 -5.14
N ASN A 56 9.73 31.47 -5.15
CA ASN A 56 9.28 32.76 -5.66
C ASN A 56 8.83 33.69 -4.52
N PRO A 57 9.64 34.70 -4.14
CA PRO A 57 9.32 35.65 -3.06
C PRO A 57 8.15 36.60 -3.36
N GLU A 58 7.64 36.63 -4.60
CA GLU A 58 6.67 37.64 -5.07
C GLU A 58 5.23 37.14 -5.22
N SER A 59 4.94 35.86 -4.94
CA SER A 59 3.57 35.32 -5.01
C SER A 59 2.96 35.23 -3.60
N PRO A 60 1.73 35.75 -3.36
CA PRO A 60 0.99 35.55 -2.10
C PRO A 60 0.73 34.09 -1.74
N TRP A 61 0.90 33.20 -2.73
CA TRP A 61 0.71 31.76 -2.65
C TRP A 61 2.03 30.99 -2.45
N ALA A 62 3.17 31.69 -2.40
CA ALA A 62 4.43 31.07 -2.00
C ALA A 62 4.32 30.70 -0.51
N MET A 63 4.38 29.39 -0.22
CA MET A 63 4.20 28.86 1.14
C MET A 63 5.07 29.61 2.15
N PRO A 64 4.48 30.36 3.11
CA PRO A 64 5.24 31.07 4.14
C PRO A 64 5.99 30.12 5.09
N GLU A 65 5.64 28.84 5.10
CA GLU A 65 6.24 27.77 5.91
C GLU A 65 7.66 27.37 5.45
N LEU A 66 8.07 27.74 4.22
CA LEU A 66 9.41 27.44 3.68
C LEU A 66 10.51 28.31 4.33
N TYR A 67 10.15 29.47 4.88
CA TYR A 67 11.07 30.38 5.58
C TYR A 67 11.14 30.12 7.09
N TRP A 68 10.34 29.19 7.62
CA TRP A 68 10.39 28.83 9.03
C TRP A 68 11.53 27.85 9.30
N TYR A 69 12.39 28.15 10.26
CA TYR A 69 13.52 27.29 10.66
C TYR A 69 13.12 25.83 10.97
N TYR A 70 11.85 25.62 11.33
CA TYR A 70 11.27 24.32 11.70
C TYR A 70 10.31 23.73 10.65
N GLY A 71 10.10 24.35 9.49
CA GLY A 71 9.16 23.83 8.48
C GLY A 71 9.54 22.43 7.98
N TYR A 72 10.82 22.24 7.64
CA TYR A 72 11.35 20.94 7.22
C TYR A 72 11.20 19.82 8.27
N PRO A 73 11.61 20.00 9.54
CA PRO A 73 11.42 18.97 10.56
C PRO A 73 9.95 18.71 10.92
N VAL A 74 9.07 19.73 10.89
CA VAL A 74 7.62 19.53 11.12
C VAL A 74 7.00 18.63 10.05
N VAL A 75 7.36 18.84 8.79
CA VAL A 75 6.88 18.02 7.66
C VAL A 75 7.38 16.59 7.76
N LEU A 76 8.64 16.39 8.17
CA LEU A 76 9.17 15.05 8.43
C LEU A 76 8.42 14.35 9.56
N VAL A 77 8.08 15.06 10.64
CA VAL A 77 7.28 14.52 11.74
C VAL A 77 5.87 14.14 11.25
N ILE A 78 5.23 14.98 10.43
CA ILE A 78 3.92 14.68 9.82
C ILE A 78 4.01 13.45 8.91
N MET A 79 5.03 13.35 8.05
CA MET A 79 5.26 12.16 7.22
C MET A 79 5.44 10.90 8.08
N LEU A 80 6.19 11.00 9.18
CA LEU A 80 6.40 9.90 10.12
C LEU A 80 5.09 9.47 10.81
N PHE A 81 4.26 10.44 11.21
CA PHE A 81 2.93 10.18 11.80
C PHE A 81 1.97 9.54 10.79
N VAL A 82 1.99 9.98 9.53
CA VAL A 82 1.17 9.40 8.46
C VAL A 82 1.61 7.97 8.17
N ALA A 83 2.91 7.73 8.01
CA ALA A 83 3.46 6.39 7.81
C ALA A 83 3.17 5.47 9.00
N GLY A 84 3.41 5.94 10.22
CA GLY A 84 3.13 5.21 11.46
C GLY A 84 1.64 4.93 11.66
N GLY A 85 0.78 5.91 11.37
CA GLY A 85 -0.68 5.78 11.43
C GLY A 85 -1.21 4.75 10.42
N MET A 86 -0.71 4.76 9.19
CA MET A 86 -1.05 3.76 8.19
C MET A 86 -0.54 2.37 8.58
N LEU A 87 0.69 2.25 9.07
CA LEU A 87 1.21 0.97 9.58
C LEU A 87 0.35 0.41 10.73
N LEU A 88 -0.03 1.26 11.68
CA LEU A 88 -0.92 0.87 12.77
C LEU A 88 -2.31 0.45 12.26
N TYR A 89 -2.86 1.17 11.28
CA TYR A 89 -4.13 0.82 10.64
C TYR A 89 -4.05 -0.54 9.94
N PHE A 90 -3.02 -0.79 9.13
CA PHE A 90 -2.81 -2.08 8.46
C PHE A 90 -2.57 -3.22 9.46
N ARG A 91 -1.86 -2.95 10.56
CA ARG A 91 -1.66 -3.93 11.64
C ARG A 91 -2.96 -4.25 12.36
N ARG A 92 -3.81 -3.24 12.64
CA ARG A 92 -5.12 -3.43 13.27
C ARG A 92 -6.12 -4.16 12.39
N LYS A 93 -6.03 -3.98 11.07
CA LYS A 93 -6.91 -4.63 10.11
C LYS A 93 -6.56 -6.10 9.83
N GLY A 94 -5.54 -6.64 10.52
CA GLY A 94 -5.14 -8.04 10.40
C GLY A 94 -4.45 -8.38 9.07
N TRP A 95 -4.15 -7.40 8.22
CA TRP A 95 -3.56 -7.67 6.90
C TRP A 95 -2.14 -8.25 6.99
N LEU A 96 -1.43 -7.98 8.10
CA LEU A 96 -0.10 -8.49 8.40
C LEU A 96 -0.10 -9.76 9.28
N SER A 97 -1.24 -10.09 9.89
CA SER A 97 -1.37 -11.33 10.67
C SER A 97 -1.92 -12.40 9.74
N ARG A 98 -1.04 -13.31 9.33
CA ARG A 98 -1.42 -14.57 8.71
C ARG A 98 -2.62 -15.17 9.45
N GLU A 99 -3.73 -15.28 8.76
CA GLU A 99 -4.61 -16.45 8.78
C GLU A 99 -4.81 -16.89 7.34
#